data_AF-A0A6M3JEU9-F1
#
_entry.id   AF-A0A6M3JEU9-F1
#
_cell.length_a   1.000
_cell.length_b   1.000
_cell.length_c   1.000
_cell.angle_alpha   90.00
_cell.angle_beta   90.00
_cell.angle_gamma   90.00
#
_symmetry.space_group_name_H-M   'P 1'
#
loop_
_entity.id
_entity.type
_entity.pdbx_description
1 polymer ?
#
loop_
_entity_poly.entity_id
_entity_poly.type
_entity_poly.pdbx_seq_one_letter_code
_entity_poly.pdbx_strand_id
1 'polypeptide(L)'
;MLVALALTAALRLAPAPVMVPFMATAAGMDVQMACCMVSAESNWDALAVGKLGERGLWQIHPQTWAWAREKMGADTDFALAFDALENTTTALWLIGEGYSHWWSTYPVCMEGCR
;
A
#
# COMPACT_ATOMS: atom_id res chain seq x y z
N MET A 1 -21.89 -7.43 9.40
CA MET A 1 -20.80 -8.33 8.92
C MET A 1 -20.84 -8.60 7.41
N LEU A 2 -22.00 -8.81 6.77
CA LEU A 2 -22.07 -9.04 5.30
C LEU A 2 -21.55 -7.88 4.44
N VAL A 3 -21.79 -6.63 4.85
CA VAL A 3 -21.36 -5.43 4.10
C VAL A 3 -19.83 -5.27 4.05
N ALA A 4 -19.13 -5.56 5.16
CA ALA A 4 -17.67 -5.48 5.21
C ALA A 4 -17.00 -6.53 4.32
N LEU A 5 -17.51 -7.78 4.33
CA LEU A 5 -16.99 -8.86 3.49
C LEU A 5 -17.16 -8.58 1.99
N ALA A 6 -18.31 -8.06 1.57
CA ALA A 6 -18.59 -7.73 0.18
C ALA A 6 -17.70 -6.59 -0.34
N LEU A 7 -17.40 -5.60 0.52
CA LEU A 7 -16.52 -4.50 0.18
C LEU A 7 -15.06 -4.96 0.00
N THR A 8 -14.56 -5.83 0.90
CA THR A 8 -13.22 -6.43 0.77
C THR A 8 -13.09 -7.25 -0.52
N ALA A 9 -14.09 -8.09 -0.83
CA ALA A 9 -14.08 -8.89 -2.05
C ALA A 9 -14.12 -8.02 -3.32
N ALA A 10 -14.93 -6.96 -3.33
CA ALA A 10 -14.98 -6.01 -4.44
C ALA A 10 -13.64 -5.28 -4.63
N LEU A 11 -12.97 -4.88 -3.54
CA LEU A 11 -11.67 -4.21 -3.61
C LEU A 11 -10.57 -5.13 -4.14
N ARG A 12 -10.54 -6.41 -3.74
CA ARG A 12 -9.56 -7.38 -4.27
C ARG A 12 -9.70 -7.64 -5.77
N LEU A 13 -10.91 -7.47 -6.32
CA LEU A 13 -11.19 -7.63 -7.74
C LEU A 13 -11.02 -6.33 -8.54
N ALA A 14 -10.98 -5.18 -7.85
CA ALA A 14 -10.84 -3.89 -8.51
C ALA A 14 -9.41 -3.70 -9.05
N PRO A 15 -9.24 -3.08 -10.23
CA PRO A 15 -7.91 -2.68 -10.70
C PRO A 15 -7.23 -1.75 -9.68
N ALA A 16 -5.92 -1.93 -9.48
CA ALA A 16 -5.16 -1.11 -8.53
C ALA A 16 -5.33 0.42 -8.74
N PRO A 17 -5.38 0.96 -9.99
CA PRO A 17 -5.64 2.39 -10.22
C PRO A 17 -7.00 2.90 -9.73
N VAL A 18 -7.96 2.03 -9.46
CA VAL A 18 -9.27 2.38 -8.87
C VAL A 18 -9.27 2.12 -7.37
N MET A 19 -8.72 0.98 -6.95
CA MET A 19 -8.67 0.55 -5.56
C MET A 19 -7.84 1.50 -4.68
N VAL A 20 -6.64 1.90 -5.12
CA VAL A 20 -5.72 2.73 -4.33
C VAL A 20 -6.31 4.13 -4.02
N PRO A 21 -6.84 4.91 -4.99
CA PRO A 21 -7.49 6.19 -4.69
C PRO A 21 -8.65 6.08 -3.71
N PHE A 22 -9.47 5.04 -3.88
CA PHE A 22 -10.61 4.78 -3.00
C PHE A 22 -10.16 4.52 -1.57
N MET A 23 -9.16 3.64 -1.39
CA MET A 23 -8.61 3.32 -0.08
C MET A 23 -7.88 4.50 0.56
N ALA A 24 -7.12 5.28 -0.21
CA ALA A 24 -6.47 6.49 0.26
C ALA A 24 -7.50 7.50 0.78
N THR A 25 -8.58 7.74 0.02
CA THR A 25 -9.70 8.59 0.44
C THR A 25 -10.32 8.08 1.74
N ALA A 26 -10.59 6.77 1.82
CA ALA A 26 -11.20 6.16 3.01
C ALA A 26 -10.28 6.23 4.25
N ALA A 27 -8.96 6.22 4.05
CA ALA A 27 -7.95 6.38 5.09
C ALA A 27 -7.65 7.84 5.46
N GLY A 28 -8.30 8.82 4.80
CA GLY A 28 -8.02 10.25 5.01
C GLY A 28 -6.66 10.71 4.46
N MET A 29 -6.10 9.96 3.51
CA MET A 29 -4.81 10.25 2.88
C MET A 29 -4.99 11.05 1.59
N ASP A 30 -3.96 11.82 1.22
CA ASP A 30 -3.93 12.51 -0.07
C ASP A 30 -3.86 11.50 -1.22
N VAL A 31 -4.86 11.57 -2.11
CA VAL A 31 -5.00 10.62 -3.23
C VAL A 31 -3.88 10.81 -4.25
N GLN A 32 -3.45 12.04 -4.51
CA GLN A 32 -2.39 12.30 -5.50
C GLN A 32 -1.05 11.77 -5.00
N MET A 33 -0.74 11.92 -3.71
CA MET A 33 0.40 11.30 -3.06
C MET A 33 0.36 9.78 -3.21
N ALA A 34 -0.77 9.13 -2.87
CA ALA A 34 -0.88 7.68 -2.95
C ALA A 34 -0.69 7.15 -4.38
N CYS A 35 -1.32 7.81 -5.37
CA CYS A 35 -1.14 7.48 -6.78
C CYS A 35 0.30 7.70 -7.27
N CYS A 36 0.92 8.80 -6.89
CA CYS A 36 2.31 9.12 -7.22
C CYS A 36 3.26 8.05 -6.66
N MET A 37 3.09 7.68 -5.38
CA MET A 37 3.92 6.67 -4.75
C MET A 37 3.79 5.32 -5.45
N VAL A 38 2.58 4.79 -5.64
CA VAL A 38 2.40 3.50 -6.33
C VAL A 38 2.93 3.53 -7.76
N SER A 39 2.77 4.65 -8.47
CA SER A 39 3.32 4.80 -9.82
C SER A 39 4.85 4.76 -9.82
N ALA A 40 5.51 5.37 -8.84
CA ALA A 40 6.97 5.43 -8.76
C ALA A 40 7.59 4.14 -8.21
N GLU A 41 6.94 3.51 -7.23
CA GLU A 41 7.42 2.30 -6.56
C GLU A 41 7.29 1.07 -7.46
N SER A 42 6.17 0.91 -8.16
CA SER A 42 5.91 -0.32 -8.91
C SER A 42 5.36 -0.13 -10.33
N ASN A 43 5.12 1.11 -10.74
CA ASN A 43 4.38 1.40 -11.98
C ASN A 43 3.06 0.63 -12.06
N TRP A 44 2.34 0.57 -10.93
CA TRP A 44 1.06 -0.13 -10.77
C TRP A 44 1.12 -1.67 -10.91
N ASP A 45 2.31 -2.27 -10.89
CA ASP A 45 2.46 -3.73 -10.88
C ASP A 45 2.39 -4.26 -9.44
N ALA A 46 1.34 -5.04 -9.15
CA ALA A 46 1.16 -5.67 -7.84
C ALA A 46 2.09 -6.88 -7.63
N LEU A 47 2.73 -7.39 -8.69
CA LEU A 47 3.69 -8.48 -8.64
C LEU A 47 5.14 -7.98 -8.70
N ALA A 48 5.36 -6.67 -8.67
CA ALA A 48 6.68 -6.06 -8.70
C ALA A 48 7.57 -6.56 -7.56
N VAL A 49 8.82 -6.85 -7.89
CA VAL A 49 9.86 -7.25 -6.94
C VAL A 49 11.03 -6.28 -7.05
N GLY A 50 11.35 -5.63 -5.94
CA GLY A 50 12.47 -4.70 -5.83
C GLY A 50 13.82 -5.41 -5.66
N LYS A 51 14.90 -4.63 -5.69
CA LYS A 51 16.28 -5.16 -5.68
C LYS A 51 16.65 -5.83 -4.35
N LEU A 52 16.04 -5.41 -3.25
CA LEU A 52 16.30 -5.93 -1.91
C LEU A 52 15.17 -6.85 -1.43
N GLY A 53 14.28 -7.25 -2.34
CA GLY A 53 13.16 -8.14 -2.07
C GLY A 53 11.88 -7.42 -1.62
N GLU A 54 11.78 -6.11 -1.84
CA GLU A 54 10.55 -5.34 -1.73
C GLU A 54 9.46 -5.94 -2.63
N ARG A 55 8.19 -5.89 -2.19
CA ARG A 55 7.08 -6.50 -2.95
C ARG A 55 5.87 -5.60 -3.06
N GLY A 56 5.21 -5.74 -4.21
CA GLY A 56 3.88 -5.19 -4.47
C GLY A 56 3.88 -3.72 -4.81
N LEU A 57 2.67 -3.15 -4.80
CA LEU A 57 2.38 -1.78 -5.23
C LEU A 57 3.22 -0.71 -4.52
N TRP A 58 3.48 -0.92 -3.23
CA TRP A 58 4.17 0.04 -2.36
C TRP A 58 5.60 -0.38 -2.02
N GLN A 59 6.11 -1.42 -2.68
CA GLN A 59 7.49 -1.92 -2.49
C GLN A 59 7.89 -2.04 -1.01
N ILE A 60 7.11 -2.76 -0.22
CA ILE A 60 7.39 -2.93 1.22
C ILE A 60 8.46 -4.01 1.40
N HIS A 61 9.50 -3.71 2.18
CA HIS A 61 10.54 -4.67 2.55
C HIS A 61 9.99 -5.85 3.38
N PRO A 62 10.59 -7.06 3.30
CA PRO A 62 10.15 -8.22 4.07
C PRO A 62 10.10 -7.98 5.58
N GLN A 63 11.12 -7.32 6.14
CA GLN A 63 11.22 -7.04 7.57
C GLN A 63 10.19 -6.01 8.01
N THR A 64 9.99 -4.97 7.19
CA THR A 64 8.97 -3.93 7.41
C THR A 64 7.57 -4.52 7.36
N TRP A 65 7.32 -5.43 6.42
CA TRP A 65 6.04 -6.15 6.31
C TRP A 65 5.73 -6.94 7.59
N ALA A 66 6.65 -7.83 8.00
CA ALA A 66 6.45 -8.65 9.19
C ALA A 66 6.20 -7.77 10.42
N TRP A 67 7.04 -6.75 10.63
CA TRP A 67 6.90 -5.80 11.73
C TRP A 67 5.55 -5.06 11.72
N ALA A 68 5.14 -4.51 10.57
CA ALA A 68 3.88 -3.77 10.45
C ALA A 68 2.67 -4.67 10.68
N ARG A 69 2.66 -5.86 10.06
CA ARG A 69 1.56 -6.83 10.17
C ARG A 69 1.41 -7.35 11.59
N GLU A 70 2.50 -7.59 12.32
CA GLU A 70 2.46 -7.91 13.75
C GLU A 70 1.78 -6.81 14.57
N LYS A 71 2.11 -5.53 14.30
CA LYS A 71 1.48 -4.39 14.99
C LYS A 71 0.00 -4.23 14.65
N MET A 72 -0.38 -4.55 13.42
CA MET A 72 -1.78 -4.55 12.97
C MET A 72 -2.58 -5.75 13.51
N GLY A 73 -1.92 -6.76 14.10
CA GLY A 73 -2.57 -8.02 14.47
C GLY A 73 -3.04 -8.84 13.25
N ALA A 74 -2.31 -8.75 12.14
CA ALA A 74 -2.64 -9.35 10.86
C ALA A 74 -1.60 -10.40 10.41
N ASP A 75 -1.92 -11.21 9.40
CA ASP A 75 -1.05 -12.29 8.92
C ASP A 75 0.29 -11.77 8.39
N THR A 76 1.39 -12.35 8.85
CA THR A 76 2.77 -11.94 8.53
C THR A 76 3.36 -12.65 7.31
N ASP A 77 2.64 -13.57 6.67
CA ASP A 77 3.10 -14.21 5.42
C ASP A 77 3.42 -13.15 4.35
N PHE A 78 4.69 -13.09 3.94
CA PHE A 78 5.17 -12.10 2.97
C PHE A 78 4.74 -12.41 1.52
N ALA A 79 4.13 -13.56 1.25
CA ALA A 79 3.46 -13.80 -0.03
C ALA A 79 2.25 -12.87 -0.21
N LEU A 80 1.58 -12.48 0.88
CA LEU A 80 0.46 -11.55 0.86
C LEU A 80 0.86 -10.13 0.44
N ALA A 81 2.15 -9.79 0.42
CA ALA A 81 2.61 -8.50 -0.10
C ALA A 81 2.35 -8.36 -1.62
N PHE A 82 2.08 -9.44 -2.34
CA PHE A 82 1.63 -9.41 -3.74
C PHE A 82 0.11 -9.23 -3.88
N ASP A 83 -0.67 -9.40 -2.80
CA ASP A 83 -2.08 -9.02 -2.80
C ASP A 83 -2.17 -7.49 -2.72
N ALA A 84 -2.70 -6.87 -3.77
CA ALA A 84 -2.78 -5.42 -3.89
C ALA A 84 -3.50 -4.76 -2.72
N LEU A 85 -4.55 -5.39 -2.20
CA LEU A 85 -5.35 -4.88 -1.09
C LEU A 85 -4.56 -4.97 0.21
N GLU A 86 -3.94 -6.12 0.52
CA GLU A 86 -3.14 -6.28 1.73
C GLU A 86 -1.90 -5.36 1.71
N ASN A 87 -1.25 -5.22 0.56
CA ASN A 87 -0.11 -4.33 0.36
C ASN A 87 -0.49 -2.86 0.58
N THR A 88 -1.59 -2.42 -0.03
CA THR A 88 -2.10 -1.05 0.15
C THR A 88 -2.59 -0.80 1.56
N THR A 89 -3.28 -1.76 2.18
CA THR A 89 -3.74 -1.64 3.58
C THR A 89 -2.57 -1.44 4.52
N THR A 90 -1.50 -2.22 4.34
CA THR A 90 -0.29 -2.15 5.17
C THR A 90 0.46 -0.83 4.95
N ALA A 91 0.59 -0.38 3.70
CA ALA A 91 1.25 0.89 3.39
C ALA A 91 0.49 2.10 3.94
N LEU A 92 -0.84 2.16 3.75
CA LEU A 92 -1.64 3.25 4.28
C LEU A 92 -1.65 3.27 5.81
N TRP A 93 -1.63 2.11 6.46
CA TRP A 93 -1.46 2.02 7.91
C TRP A 93 -0.11 2.59 8.35
N LEU A 94 0.99 2.17 7.72
CA LEU A 94 2.34 2.69 8.01
C LEU A 94 2.41 4.22 7.86
N ILE A 95 1.85 4.76 6.78
CA ILE A 95 1.80 6.22 6.54
C ILE A 95 0.98 6.91 7.63
N GLY A 96 -0.18 6.36 7.99
CA GLY A 96 -1.05 6.89 9.04
C GLY A 96 -0.42 6.91 10.44
N GLU A 97 0.45 5.95 10.71
CA GLU A 97 1.23 5.88 11.96
C GLU A 97 2.50 6.75 11.94
N GLY A 98 2.73 7.52 10.86
CA GLY A 98 3.86 8.46 10.77
C GLY A 98 5.15 7.88 10.19
N TYR A 99 5.12 6.69 9.60
CA TYR A 99 6.29 6.03 9.00
C TYR A 99 6.48 6.37 7.51
N SER A 100 5.83 7.42 7.00
CA SER A 100 5.95 7.82 5.59
C SER A 100 7.39 8.10 5.13
N HIS A 101 8.26 8.55 6.03
CA HIS A 101 9.68 8.78 5.77
C HIS A 101 10.50 7.51 5.43
N TRP A 102 9.92 6.32 5.56
CA TRP A 102 10.56 5.06 5.12
C TRP A 102 10.53 4.90 3.60
N TRP A 103 9.68 5.65 2.89
CA TRP A 103 9.71 5.73 1.44
C TRP A 103 10.51 6.96 1.00
N SER A 104 11.60 6.74 0.28
CA SER A 104 12.35 7.83 -0.36
C SER A 104 11.51 8.59 -1.40
N THR A 105 10.49 7.94 -1.94
CA THR A 105 9.51 8.51 -2.88
C THR A 105 8.53 9.48 -2.22
N TYR A 106 8.24 9.33 -0.92
CA TYR A 106 7.27 10.17 -0.20
C TYR A 106 7.53 11.68 -0.32
N PRO A 107 8.74 12.22 -0.05
CA PRO A 107 9.00 13.65 -0.21
C PRO A 107 8.76 14.13 -1.64
N VAL A 108 9.10 13.34 -2.66
CA VAL A 108 8.86 13.72 -4.07
C VAL A 108 7.36 13.81 -4.35
N CYS A 109 6.56 12.89 -3.82
CA CYS A 109 5.11 12.86 -4.05
C CYS A 109 4.32 13.86 -3.20
N MET A 110 4.87 14.33 -2.08
CA MET A 110 4.26 15.37 -1.24
C MET A 110 4.72 16.78 -1.62
N GLU A 111 5.97 16.95 -2.04
CA GLU A 111 6.59 18.26 -2.29
C GLU A 111 6.66 18.61 -3.78
N GLY A 112 6.58 17.61 -4.67
CA GLY A 112 6.86 17.71 -6.11
C GLY A 112 5.66 17.93 -7.04
N CYS A 113 4.46 18.23 -6.53
CA CYS A 113 3.36 18.78 -7.33
C CYS A 113 3.19 20.28 -7.07
N ARG A 114 4.20 21.07 -7.46
CA ARG A 114 4.09 22.51 -7.68
C ARG A 114 4.36 22.83 -9.14
#